data_AF-A0A1Y1LT25-F1
#
_entry.id   AF-A0A1Y1LT25-F1
#
_cell.length_a   1.000
_cell.length_b   1.000
_cell.length_c   1.000
_cell.angle_alpha   90.00
_cell.angle_beta   90.00
_cell.angle_gamma   90.00
#
_symmetry.space_group_name_H-M   'P 1'
#
loop_
_entity.id
_entity.type
_entity.pdbx_description
1 polymer ?
#
loop_
_entity_poly.entity_id
_entity_poly.type
_entity_poly.pdbx_seq_one_letter_code
_entity_poly.pdbx_strand_id
1 'polypeptide(L)'
;MASPQQIRTPITDLFKIQHPILLAGMNVAAGPKLAAAVTNAGGMGVIGGVGYTPDMLREQISELKEYLTDKNAPFGVDLLLPQVGGNARKTNYDYTKGKLDELVDIVIESGAKLFVSAVGVPPKHVVQKLQKAGILYMNMIGHVKHVKKCLELGVDIICAQGGEGGGHTGDIPTTVLIPAVVEAVKGHKSPVS
;
A
#
# COMPACT_ATOMS: atom_id res chain seq x y z
N MET A 1 6.15 20.34 13.50
CA MET A 1 7.24 19.35 13.37
C MET A 1 6.77 18.06 14.02
N ALA A 2 7.16 16.90 13.48
CA ALA A 2 6.83 15.59 14.05
C ALA A 2 7.39 15.45 15.47
N SER A 3 6.69 14.67 16.30
CA SER A 3 7.21 14.33 17.64
C SER A 3 8.41 13.37 17.53
N PRO A 4 9.30 13.31 18.53
CA PRO A 4 10.43 12.38 18.52
C PRO A 4 9.97 10.92 18.41
N GLN A 5 10.74 10.09 17.71
CA GLN A 5 10.50 8.65 17.65
C GLN A 5 10.58 8.01 19.05
N GLN A 6 9.51 7.31 19.44
CA GLN A 6 9.47 6.50 20.67
C GLN A 6 9.51 4.99 20.40
N ILE A 7 9.01 4.56 19.24
CA ILE A 7 8.95 3.15 18.83
C ILE A 7 9.69 3.02 17.50
N ARG A 8 10.84 2.35 17.51
CA ARG A 8 11.61 2.04 16.30
C ARG A 8 11.30 0.62 15.83
N THR A 9 10.98 0.48 14.55
CA THR A 9 10.66 -0.81 13.89
C THR A 9 11.30 -0.87 12.51
N PRO A 10 11.34 -2.04 11.85
CA PRO A 10 11.76 -2.10 10.44
C PRO A 10 10.99 -1.14 9.53
N ILE A 11 9.71 -0.87 9.80
CA ILE A 11 8.89 0.07 9.04
C ILE A 11 9.42 1.51 9.17
N THR A 12 9.80 1.94 10.37
CA THR A 12 10.36 3.29 10.56
C THR A 12 11.70 3.44 9.85
N ASP A 13 12.51 2.39 9.85
CA ASP A 13 13.83 2.39 9.21
C ASP A 13 13.72 2.40 7.66
N LEU A 14 12.84 1.56 7.11
CA LEU A 14 12.60 1.45 5.66
C LEU A 14 12.11 2.76 5.06
N PHE A 15 11.14 3.43 5.71
CA PHE A 15 10.56 4.66 5.20
C PHE A 15 11.20 5.93 5.73
N LYS A 16 12.10 5.83 6.71
CA LYS A 16 12.69 6.98 7.42
C LYS A 16 11.64 7.88 8.07
N ILE A 17 10.64 7.26 8.69
CA ILE A 17 9.54 7.94 9.41
C ILE A 17 9.71 7.80 10.93
N GLN A 18 9.10 8.71 11.70
CA GLN A 18 9.24 8.74 13.16
C GLN A 18 8.34 7.72 13.87
N HIS A 19 7.17 7.45 13.30
CA HIS A 19 6.15 6.63 13.92
C HIS A 19 5.77 5.47 12.99
N PRO A 20 5.66 4.23 13.50
CA PRO A 20 5.27 3.07 12.69
C PRO A 20 3.76 3.06 12.41
N ILE A 21 3.24 4.18 11.93
CA ILE A 21 1.82 4.44 11.69
C ILE A 21 1.66 4.78 10.21
N LEU A 22 0.92 3.92 9.52
CA LEU A 22 0.56 4.08 8.11
C LEU A 22 -0.92 4.43 8.04
N LEU A 23 -1.26 5.53 7.38
CA LEU A 23 -2.64 5.86 7.03
C LEU A 23 -3.15 4.83 6.01
N ALA A 24 -4.34 4.26 6.23
CA ALA A 24 -4.96 3.39 5.24
C ALA A 24 -5.40 4.18 3.99
N GLY A 25 -5.21 3.59 2.80
CA GLY A 25 -5.69 4.13 1.53
C GLY A 25 -7.20 4.02 1.38
N MET A 26 -7.94 4.90 2.05
CA MET A 26 -9.40 4.92 2.03
C MET A 26 -9.90 5.80 0.89
N ASN A 27 -10.46 5.22 -0.17
CA ASN A 27 -11.08 6.01 -1.23
C ASN A 27 -12.11 7.00 -0.67
N VAL A 28 -12.17 8.21 -1.22
CA VAL A 28 -13.05 9.33 -0.79
C VAL A 28 -12.73 9.92 0.60
N ALA A 29 -12.21 9.14 1.55
CA ALA A 29 -11.92 9.60 2.92
C ALA A 29 -10.45 10.01 3.14
N ALA A 30 -9.50 9.28 2.56
CA ALA A 30 -8.06 9.54 2.67
C ALA A 30 -7.54 10.27 1.43
N GLY A 31 -7.97 11.53 1.29
CA GLY A 31 -7.47 12.44 0.26
C GLY A 31 -6.11 13.07 0.60
N PRO A 32 -5.60 13.93 -0.29
CA PRO A 32 -4.24 14.48 -0.24
C PRO A 32 -3.92 15.21 1.08
N LYS A 33 -4.85 16.02 1.57
CA LYS A 33 -4.69 16.79 2.80
C LYS A 33 -4.53 15.91 4.04
N LEU A 34 -5.27 14.80 4.13
CA LEU A 34 -5.16 13.86 5.24
C LEU A 34 -3.84 13.09 5.19
N ALA A 35 -3.47 12.59 4.02
CA ALA A 35 -2.20 11.89 3.82
C ALA A 35 -1.00 12.80 4.14
N ALA A 36 -1.03 14.06 3.70
CA ALA A 36 0.00 15.04 4.04
C ALA A 36 0.04 15.33 5.55
N ALA A 37 -1.11 15.44 6.22
CA ALA A 37 -1.15 15.67 7.67
C ALA A 37 -0.50 14.51 8.46
N VAL A 38 -0.79 13.25 8.10
CA VAL A 38 -0.16 12.07 8.72
C VAL A 38 1.34 12.03 8.46
N THR A 39 1.75 12.34 7.22
CA THR A 39 3.17 12.40 6.85
C THR A 39 3.90 13.48 7.65
N ASN A 40 3.33 14.68 7.75
CA ASN A 40 3.88 15.79 8.54
C ASN A 40 3.94 15.49 10.05
N ALA A 41 3.05 14.63 10.54
CA ALA A 41 3.06 14.15 11.92
C ALA A 41 4.12 13.07 12.18
N GLY A 42 4.82 12.60 11.15
CA GLY A 42 5.90 11.62 11.26
C GLY A 42 5.49 10.17 10.97
N GLY A 43 4.27 9.95 10.45
CA GLY A 43 3.84 8.66 9.91
C GLY A 43 4.01 8.58 8.39
N MET A 44 3.34 7.61 7.77
CA MET A 44 3.26 7.46 6.31
C MET A 44 1.82 7.76 5.85
N GLY A 45 1.63 8.85 5.12
CA GLY A 45 0.37 9.13 4.44
C GLY A 45 0.23 8.28 3.18
N VAL A 46 -0.95 7.72 2.95
CA VAL A 46 -1.26 6.94 1.74
C VAL A 46 -2.54 7.49 1.11
N ILE A 47 -2.49 7.83 -0.18
CA ILE A 47 -3.68 8.26 -0.95
C ILE A 47 -4.44 7.01 -1.42
N GLY A 48 -5.74 6.96 -1.21
CA GLY A 48 -6.61 5.91 -1.75
C GLY A 48 -7.14 6.24 -3.16
N GLY A 49 -6.67 5.54 -4.18
CA GLY A 49 -6.93 5.85 -5.60
C GLY A 49 -7.87 4.90 -6.32
N VAL A 50 -9.03 4.56 -5.73
CA VAL A 50 -10.00 3.67 -6.40
C VAL A 50 -10.67 4.37 -7.55
N GLY A 51 -10.50 3.82 -8.76
CA GLY A 51 -11.10 4.37 -9.98
C GLY A 51 -10.44 5.66 -10.48
N TYR A 52 -9.26 6.00 -9.96
CA TYR A 52 -8.49 7.14 -10.48
C TYR A 52 -8.07 6.91 -11.92
N THR A 53 -8.25 7.93 -12.74
CA THR A 53 -7.57 8.04 -14.03
C THR A 53 -6.13 8.50 -13.80
N PRO A 54 -5.24 8.35 -14.81
CA PRO A 54 -3.90 8.93 -14.77
C PRO A 54 -3.87 10.41 -14.36
N ASP A 55 -4.75 11.23 -14.93
CA ASP A 55 -4.80 12.66 -14.63
C ASP A 55 -5.25 12.96 -13.20
N MET A 56 -6.27 12.23 -12.72
CA MET A 56 -6.70 12.34 -11.32
C MET A 56 -5.56 11.95 -10.37
N LEU A 57 -4.84 10.87 -10.63
CA LEU A 57 -3.72 10.47 -9.78
C LEU A 57 -2.62 11.54 -9.74
N ARG A 58 -2.27 12.14 -10.89
CA ARG A 58 -1.29 13.24 -10.95
C ARG A 58 -1.75 14.43 -10.12
N GLU A 59 -3.00 14.84 -10.26
CA GLU A 59 -3.59 15.96 -9.52
C GLU A 59 -3.55 15.71 -8.01
N GLN A 60 -4.01 14.54 -7.56
CA GLN A 60 -4.04 14.17 -6.14
C GLN A 60 -2.64 14.11 -5.51
N ILE A 61 -1.65 13.60 -6.25
CA ILE A 61 -0.25 13.60 -5.81
C ILE A 61 0.31 15.03 -5.75
N SER A 62 0.01 15.87 -6.74
CA SER A 62 0.43 17.27 -6.75
C SER A 62 -0.11 18.01 -5.53
N GLU A 63 -1.41 17.88 -5.28
CA GLU A 63 -2.09 18.47 -4.12
C GLU A 63 -1.49 17.95 -2.80
N LEU A 64 -1.17 16.66 -2.69
CA LEU A 64 -0.53 16.11 -1.48
C LEU A 64 0.80 16.82 -1.21
N LYS A 65 1.63 16.96 -2.25
CA LYS A 65 2.95 17.59 -2.14
C LYS A 65 2.88 19.07 -1.75
N GLU A 66 1.82 19.77 -2.14
CA GLU A 66 1.59 21.16 -1.71
C GLU A 66 1.44 21.24 -0.18
N TYR A 67 0.71 20.30 0.43
CA TYR A 67 0.48 20.26 1.88
C TYR A 67 1.64 19.67 2.71
N LEU A 68 2.65 19.07 2.08
CA LEU A 68 3.83 18.55 2.81
C LEU A 68 4.70 19.69 3.34
N THR A 69 5.12 19.56 4.60
CA THR A 69 6.09 20.48 5.23
C THR A 69 7.49 20.25 4.68
N ASP A 70 7.91 18.98 4.61
CA ASP A 70 9.11 18.55 3.90
C ASP A 70 8.71 17.98 2.54
N LYS A 71 9.15 18.63 1.45
CA LYS A 71 8.81 18.23 0.08
C LYS A 71 9.41 16.88 -0.35
N ASN A 72 10.35 16.35 0.43
CA ASN A 72 10.94 15.04 0.23
C ASN A 72 10.37 13.97 1.18
N ALA A 73 9.39 14.33 2.02
CA ALA A 73 8.79 13.38 2.94
C ALA A 73 8.13 12.21 2.19
N PRO A 74 8.20 10.99 2.73
CA PRO A 74 7.69 9.80 2.06
C PRO A 74 6.15 9.79 2.07
N PHE A 75 5.56 9.32 0.99
CA PHE A 75 4.13 9.06 0.89
C PHE A 75 3.88 7.77 0.11
N GLY A 76 2.68 7.23 0.24
CA GLY A 76 2.22 6.05 -0.48
C GLY A 76 1.00 6.30 -1.35
N VAL A 77 0.73 5.34 -2.23
CA VAL A 77 -0.46 5.28 -3.07
C VAL A 77 -1.06 3.88 -2.98
N ASP A 78 -2.36 3.81 -2.75
CA ASP A 78 -3.15 2.57 -2.71
C ASP A 78 -4.06 2.48 -3.93
N LEU A 79 -3.90 1.41 -4.72
CA LEU A 79 -4.78 1.11 -5.84
C LEU A 79 -5.47 -0.25 -5.63
N LEU A 80 -6.72 -0.33 -6.07
CA LEU A 80 -7.48 -1.57 -6.07
C LEU A 80 -7.19 -2.36 -7.36
N LEU A 81 -6.57 -3.53 -7.20
CA LEU A 81 -6.14 -4.42 -8.29
C LEU A 81 -6.84 -5.78 -8.21
N PRO A 82 -8.18 -5.85 -8.29
CA PRO A 82 -8.86 -7.13 -8.26
C PRO A 82 -8.34 -8.02 -9.40
N GLN A 83 -8.28 -9.32 -9.14
CA GLN A 83 -7.79 -10.27 -10.13
C GLN A 83 -8.71 -10.26 -11.37
N VAL A 84 -8.21 -9.83 -12.52
CA VAL A 84 -8.97 -9.87 -13.78
C VAL A 84 -8.54 -11.11 -14.58
N GLY A 85 -9.52 -11.89 -15.07
CA GLY A 85 -9.29 -13.10 -15.87
C GLY A 85 -9.00 -14.40 -15.09
N GLY A 86 -9.00 -15.54 -15.78
CA GLY A 86 -8.80 -16.88 -15.19
C GLY A 86 -9.98 -17.33 -14.29
N ASN A 87 -9.66 -17.92 -13.12
CA ASN A 87 -10.63 -18.31 -12.08
C ASN A 87 -11.21 -17.12 -11.27
N ALA A 88 -11.10 -15.90 -11.81
CA ALA A 88 -11.65 -14.69 -11.20
C ALA A 88 -13.16 -14.82 -10.98
N ARG A 89 -13.68 -14.19 -9.91
CA ARG A 89 -15.14 -14.09 -9.72
C ARG A 89 -15.73 -13.37 -10.93
N LYS A 90 -16.94 -13.75 -11.36
CA LYS A 90 -17.67 -13.08 -12.47
C LYS A 90 -17.84 -11.57 -12.25
N THR A 91 -17.74 -11.11 -11.01
CA THR A 91 -17.84 -9.70 -10.60
C THR A 91 -16.49 -8.97 -10.56
N ASN A 92 -15.39 -9.62 -10.94
CA ASN A 92 -14.09 -8.94 -10.97
C ASN A 92 -14.04 -7.96 -12.14
N TYR A 93 -13.89 -6.69 -11.78
CA TYR A 93 -13.88 -5.55 -12.70
C TYR A 93 -12.50 -4.88 -12.65
N ASP A 94 -11.92 -4.60 -13.81
CA ASP A 94 -10.69 -3.80 -13.88
C ASP A 94 -11.00 -2.33 -13.54
N TYR A 95 -10.78 -1.95 -12.28
CA TYR A 95 -10.95 -0.56 -11.84
C TYR A 95 -9.98 0.42 -12.52
N THR A 96 -8.91 -0.07 -13.14
CA THR A 96 -7.94 0.74 -13.86
C THR A 96 -8.29 0.94 -15.34
N LYS A 97 -9.28 0.19 -15.86
CA LYS A 97 -9.72 0.25 -17.27
C LYS A 97 -8.54 0.11 -18.27
N GLY A 98 -7.61 -0.80 -17.99
CA GLY A 98 -6.42 -1.04 -18.81
C GLY A 98 -5.29 -0.02 -18.63
N LYS A 99 -5.36 0.84 -17.61
CA LYS A 99 -4.38 1.91 -17.35
C LYS A 99 -3.41 1.61 -16.20
N LEU A 100 -3.38 0.37 -15.69
CA LEU A 100 -2.53 0.00 -14.56
C LEU A 100 -1.06 0.39 -14.76
N ASP A 101 -0.47 0.07 -15.91
CA ASP A 101 0.96 0.36 -16.14
C ASP A 101 1.27 1.86 -16.13
N GLU A 102 0.37 2.68 -16.68
CA GLU A 102 0.47 4.15 -16.69
C GLU A 102 0.30 4.74 -15.28
N LEU A 103 -0.64 4.21 -14.48
CA LEU A 103 -0.80 4.58 -13.08
C LEU A 103 0.46 4.25 -12.28
N VAL A 104 1.06 3.08 -12.51
CA VAL A 104 2.31 2.67 -11.86
C VAL A 104 3.49 3.55 -12.27
N ASP A 105 3.57 3.97 -13.55
CA ASP A 105 4.57 4.95 -13.99
C ASP A 105 4.42 6.26 -13.25
N ILE A 106 3.20 6.78 -13.10
CA ILE A 106 2.94 8.00 -12.32
C ILE A 106 3.37 7.84 -10.85
N VAL A 107 3.06 6.70 -10.23
CA VAL A 107 3.52 6.40 -8.86
C VAL A 107 5.04 6.45 -8.78
N ILE A 108 5.74 5.85 -9.75
CA ILE A 108 7.22 5.85 -9.81
C ILE A 108 7.79 7.25 -10.01
N GLU A 109 7.34 7.94 -11.05
CA GLU A 109 7.79 9.29 -11.41
C GLU A 109 7.51 10.31 -10.30
N SER A 110 6.42 10.11 -9.55
CA SER A 110 6.08 10.98 -8.42
C SER A 110 7.05 10.88 -7.24
N GLY A 111 7.87 9.83 -7.15
CA GLY A 111 8.75 9.59 -6.01
C GLY A 111 8.06 8.99 -4.79
N ALA A 112 6.85 8.43 -4.95
CA ALA A 112 6.19 7.66 -3.90
C ALA A 112 7.11 6.56 -3.38
N LYS A 113 6.98 6.24 -2.08
CA LYS A 113 7.83 5.22 -1.42
C LYS A 113 7.10 3.92 -1.16
N LEU A 114 5.77 3.94 -1.19
CA LEU A 114 4.93 2.80 -0.91
C LEU A 114 3.83 2.66 -1.97
N PHE A 115 3.74 1.49 -2.57
CA PHE A 115 2.59 1.06 -3.36
C PHE A 115 1.78 0.04 -2.55
N VAL A 116 0.50 0.30 -2.36
CA VAL A 116 -0.42 -0.60 -1.66
C VAL A 116 -1.39 -1.23 -2.66
N SER A 117 -1.55 -2.55 -2.57
CA SER A 117 -2.61 -3.29 -3.25
C SER A 117 -3.63 -3.75 -2.19
N ALA A 118 -4.74 -3.01 -2.06
CA ALA A 118 -5.74 -3.32 -1.05
C ALA A 118 -6.70 -4.46 -1.42
N VAL A 119 -6.95 -4.67 -2.72
CA VAL A 119 -7.76 -5.79 -3.21
C VAL A 119 -7.01 -6.50 -4.33
N GLY A 120 -6.92 -7.82 -4.23
CA GLY A 120 -6.20 -8.65 -5.19
C GLY A 120 -4.68 -8.53 -5.02
N VAL A 121 -3.96 -8.92 -6.07
CA VAL A 121 -2.49 -8.85 -6.13
C VAL A 121 -2.10 -8.28 -7.50
N PRO A 122 -1.09 -7.40 -7.58
CA PRO A 122 -0.56 -6.90 -8.83
C PRO A 122 0.02 -8.04 -9.69
N PRO A 123 -0.02 -7.90 -11.02
CA PRO A 123 0.76 -8.74 -11.92
C PRO A 123 2.25 -8.73 -11.57
N LYS A 124 2.95 -9.83 -11.85
CA LYS A 124 4.38 -9.97 -11.51
C LYS A 124 5.25 -8.87 -12.14
N HIS A 125 4.93 -8.42 -13.36
CA HIS A 125 5.69 -7.37 -14.03
C HIS A 125 5.56 -6.01 -13.32
N VAL A 126 4.40 -5.73 -12.71
CA VAL A 126 4.19 -4.51 -11.90
C VAL A 126 5.04 -4.57 -10.64
N VAL A 127 5.07 -5.70 -9.93
CA VAL A 127 5.93 -5.85 -8.73
C VAL A 127 7.40 -5.64 -9.08
N GLN A 128 7.87 -6.26 -10.17
CA GLN A 128 9.25 -6.09 -10.64
C GLN A 128 9.57 -4.64 -11.02
N LYS A 129 8.61 -3.93 -11.63
CA LYS A 129 8.76 -2.52 -12.02
C LYS A 129 8.89 -1.62 -10.78
N LEU A 130 8.04 -1.83 -9.77
CA LEU A 130 8.10 -1.12 -8.48
C LEU A 130 9.44 -1.37 -7.76
N GLN A 131 9.87 -2.62 -7.66
CA GLN A 131 11.12 -2.99 -6.99
C GLN A 131 12.35 -2.39 -7.68
N LYS A 132 12.40 -2.40 -9.02
CA LYS A 132 13.48 -1.74 -9.78
C LYS A 132 13.54 -0.24 -9.54
N ALA A 133 12.40 0.39 -9.28
CA ALA A 133 12.30 1.81 -8.94
C ALA A 133 12.53 2.10 -7.44
N GLY A 134 12.76 1.07 -6.61
CA GLY A 134 12.93 1.22 -5.16
C GLY A 134 11.65 1.61 -4.43
N ILE A 135 10.47 1.30 -4.99
CA ILE A 135 9.17 1.48 -4.34
C ILE A 135 8.79 0.19 -3.64
N LEU A 136 8.49 0.28 -2.34
CA LEU A 136 8.06 -0.88 -1.56
C LEU A 136 6.63 -1.25 -1.90
N TYR A 137 6.39 -2.54 -2.09
CA TYR A 137 5.07 -3.08 -2.36
C TYR A 137 4.49 -3.74 -1.11
N MET A 138 3.35 -3.20 -0.66
CA MET A 138 2.54 -3.76 0.42
C MET A 138 1.24 -4.38 -0.13
N ASN A 139 0.90 -5.59 0.31
CA ASN A 139 -0.38 -6.21 0.01
C ASN A 139 -1.25 -6.35 1.25
N MET A 140 -2.53 -6.00 1.14
CA MET A 140 -3.53 -6.25 2.17
C MET A 140 -4.02 -7.71 2.08
N ILE A 141 -4.15 -8.39 3.21
CA ILE A 141 -4.73 -9.74 3.27
C ILE A 141 -5.74 -9.87 4.42
N GLY A 142 -6.85 -10.56 4.16
CA GLY A 142 -7.83 -10.95 5.18
C GLY A 142 -7.79 -12.43 5.58
N HIS A 143 -6.91 -13.23 4.97
CA HIS A 143 -6.80 -14.66 5.25
C HIS A 143 -5.37 -15.17 5.03
N VAL A 144 -4.90 -16.04 5.94
CA VAL A 144 -3.57 -16.67 5.91
C VAL A 144 -3.24 -17.35 4.56
N LYS A 145 -4.23 -17.94 3.87
CA LYS A 145 -4.01 -18.60 2.58
C LYS A 145 -3.48 -17.67 1.49
N HIS A 146 -3.67 -16.35 1.63
CA HIS A 146 -3.17 -15.35 0.68
C HIS A 146 -1.65 -15.12 0.81
N VAL A 147 -1.04 -15.46 1.97
CA VAL A 147 0.38 -15.22 2.25
C VAL A 147 1.27 -15.88 1.20
N LYS A 148 1.05 -17.17 0.90
CA LYS A 148 1.85 -17.91 -0.09
C LYS A 148 1.93 -17.17 -1.43
N LYS A 149 0.79 -16.70 -1.94
CA LYS A 149 0.75 -16.00 -3.23
C LYS A 149 1.47 -14.66 -3.19
N CYS A 150 1.38 -13.93 -2.07
CA CYS A 150 2.08 -12.66 -1.91
C CYS A 150 3.60 -12.88 -1.89
N LEU A 151 4.08 -13.91 -1.19
CA LEU A 151 5.50 -14.27 -1.14
C LEU A 151 6.04 -14.70 -2.51
N GLU A 152 5.30 -15.53 -3.26
CA GLU A 152 5.67 -15.93 -4.63
C GLU A 152 5.81 -14.75 -5.60
N LEU A 153 5.05 -13.66 -5.37
CA LEU A 153 5.11 -12.45 -6.17
C LEU A 153 6.21 -11.48 -5.71
N GLY A 154 6.83 -11.71 -4.55
CA GLY A 154 7.87 -10.86 -3.99
C GLY A 154 7.32 -9.64 -3.24
N VAL A 155 6.25 -9.82 -2.46
CA VAL A 155 5.74 -8.77 -1.56
C VAL A 155 6.83 -8.30 -0.57
N ASP A 156 6.90 -6.99 -0.31
CA ASP A 156 7.82 -6.44 0.68
C ASP A 156 7.18 -6.37 2.07
N ILE A 157 5.89 -6.00 2.12
CA ILE A 157 5.13 -5.84 3.37
C ILE A 157 3.76 -6.53 3.25
N ILE A 158 3.38 -7.32 4.25
CA ILE A 158 2.03 -7.88 4.35
C ILE A 158 1.26 -7.11 5.41
N CYS A 159 0.14 -6.51 5.03
CA CYS A 159 -0.79 -5.93 5.98
C CYS A 159 -1.92 -6.93 6.26
N ALA A 160 -1.90 -7.52 7.46
CA ALA A 160 -2.94 -8.44 7.92
C ALA A 160 -4.14 -7.65 8.45
N GLN A 161 -5.22 -7.62 7.70
CA GLN A 161 -6.45 -6.91 8.05
C GLN A 161 -7.49 -7.90 8.58
N GLY A 162 -7.72 -7.88 9.89
CA GLY A 162 -8.78 -8.68 10.50
C GLY A 162 -10.17 -8.15 10.15
N GLY A 163 -11.19 -8.93 10.48
CA GLY A 163 -12.59 -8.61 10.18
C GLY A 163 -13.15 -7.39 10.90
N GLU A 164 -12.44 -6.90 11.91
CA GLU A 164 -12.75 -5.64 12.59
C GLU A 164 -12.37 -4.40 11.77
N GLY A 165 -11.56 -4.56 10.71
CA GLY A 165 -11.19 -3.48 9.81
C GLY A 165 -12.39 -2.95 9.02
N GLY A 166 -12.33 -1.68 8.61
CA GLY A 166 -13.32 -1.09 7.70
C GLY A 166 -13.08 -1.46 6.23
N GLY A 167 -14.13 -1.37 5.41
CA GLY A 167 -14.04 -1.58 3.96
C GLY A 167 -14.10 -3.07 3.56
N HIS A 168 -13.30 -3.47 2.57
CA HIS A 168 -13.26 -4.85 2.08
C HIS A 168 -12.32 -5.69 2.94
N THR A 169 -12.86 -6.41 3.91
CA THR A 169 -12.08 -7.23 4.87
C THR A 169 -12.34 -8.73 4.70
N GLY A 170 -11.58 -9.55 5.44
CA GLY A 170 -11.89 -10.97 5.64
C GLY A 170 -12.64 -11.19 6.95
N ASP A 171 -13.03 -12.43 7.23
CA ASP A 171 -13.86 -12.75 8.41
C ASP A 171 -13.05 -13.18 9.65
N ILE A 172 -11.71 -13.21 9.56
CA ILE A 172 -10.83 -13.69 10.64
C ILE A 172 -10.52 -12.52 11.58
N PRO A 173 -10.74 -12.65 12.91
CA PRO A 173 -10.39 -11.61 13.88
C PRO A 173 -8.90 -11.26 13.86
N THR A 174 -8.56 -9.99 14.07
CA THR A 174 -7.18 -9.45 14.03
C THR A 174 -6.26 -10.21 14.99
N THR A 175 -6.75 -10.52 16.18
CA THR A 175 -6.01 -11.25 17.23
C THR A 175 -5.66 -12.69 16.82
N VAL A 176 -6.38 -13.27 15.87
CA VAL A 176 -6.13 -14.61 15.31
C VAL A 176 -5.32 -14.51 14.02
N LEU A 177 -5.65 -13.55 13.16
CA LEU A 177 -5.03 -13.41 11.84
C LEU A 177 -3.55 -13.04 11.93
N ILE A 178 -3.19 -12.03 12.74
CA ILE A 178 -1.80 -11.54 12.85
C ILE A 178 -0.83 -12.68 13.24
N PRO A 179 -1.01 -13.42 14.35
CA PRO A 179 -0.07 -14.47 14.73
C PRO A 179 0.01 -15.59 13.68
N ALA A 180 -1.10 -15.94 13.03
CA ALA A 180 -1.11 -16.94 11.98
C ALA A 180 -0.36 -16.48 10.71
N VAL A 181 -0.44 -15.19 10.37
CA VAL A 181 0.35 -14.60 9.28
C VAL A 181 1.84 -14.57 9.65
N VAL A 182 2.18 -14.20 10.88
CA VAL A 182 3.57 -14.23 11.37
C VAL A 182 4.17 -15.64 11.27
N GLU A 183 3.41 -16.68 11.63
CA GLU A 183 3.84 -18.07 11.45
C GLU A 183 4.06 -18.41 9.98
N ALA A 184 3.13 -18.03 9.11
CA ALA A 184 3.16 -18.34 7.68
C ALA A 184 4.32 -17.66 6.93
N VAL A 185 4.83 -16.53 7.43
CA VAL A 185 5.99 -15.84 6.83
C VAL A 185 7.32 -16.24 7.45
N LYS A 186 7.35 -17.11 8.48
CA LYS A 186 8.62 -17.55 9.07
C LYS A 186 9.57 -18.10 8.00
N GLY A 187 10.84 -17.78 8.17
CA GLY A 187 11.90 -18.16 7.22
C GLY A 187 11.95 -17.33 5.93
N HIS A 188 11.01 -16.41 5.72
CA HIS A 188 11.03 -15.49 4.58
C HIS A 188 11.57 -14.12 5.01
N LYS A 189 12.39 -13.52 4.16
CA LYS A 189 12.83 -12.13 4.28
C LYS A 189 12.27 -11.34 3.11
N SER A 190 11.95 -10.08 3.35
CA SER A 190 11.56 -9.19 2.27
C SER A 190 12.76 -9.02 1.31
N PRO A 191 12.52 -8.92 -0.01
CA PRO A 191 13.59 -8.66 -0.98
C PRO A 191 14.42 -7.39 -0.71
N VAL A 192 13.87 -6.45 0.06
CA VAL A 192 14.52 -5.17 0.40
C VAL A 192 15.07 -5.11 1.83
N SER A 193 14.93 -6.20 2.63
CA SER A 193 15.36 -6.29 4.03
C SER A 193 16.68 -7.02 4.24
#